data_AF-A0A9D2RQ90-F1
#
_entry.id   AF-A0A9D2RQ90-F1
#
_cell.length_a   1.000
_cell.length_b   1.000
_cell.length_c   1.000
_cell.angle_alpha   90.00
_cell.angle_beta   90.00
_cell.angle_gamma   90.00
#
_symmetry.space_group_name_H-M   'P 1'
#
loop_
_entity.id
_entity.type
_entity.pdbx_description
1 polymer ?
#
loop_
_entity_poly.entity_id
_entity_poly.type
_entity_poly.pdbx_seq_one_letter_code
_entity_poly.pdbx_strand_id
1 'polypeptide(L)'
;MNPEEGREVATGITEAGQQILEAIDQVTAQVNGVNWVGPDYDAYQQDWNSFVSSQVSSLVDAFQAKSDELNQHAEQQEVTSNSQ
;
A
#
# COMPACT_ATOMS: atom_id res chain seq x y z
N MET A 1 -21.48 -5.70 -10.89
CA MET A 1 -20.08 -6.18 -10.92
C MET A 1 -20.11 -7.69 -10.89
N ASN A 2 -19.24 -8.36 -11.64
CA ASN A 2 -19.01 -9.80 -11.45
C ASN A 2 -18.22 -9.99 -10.12
N PRO A 3 -18.67 -10.82 -9.16
CA PRO A 3 -17.95 -11.05 -7.91
C PRO A 3 -16.49 -11.48 -8.10
N GLU A 4 -16.22 -12.27 -9.13
CA GLU A 4 -14.87 -12.77 -9.43
C GLU A 4 -13.95 -11.66 -9.93
N GLU A 5 -14.44 -10.80 -10.84
CA GLU A 5 -13.70 -9.61 -11.29
C GLU A 5 -13.39 -8.66 -10.12
N GLY A 6 -14.31 -8.52 -9.16
CA GLY A 6 -14.06 -7.71 -7.97
C GLY A 6 -12.95 -8.26 -7.09
N ARG A 7 -12.92 -9.58 -6.87
CA ARG A 7 -11.86 -10.25 -6.10
C ARG A 7 -10.51 -10.16 -6.78
N GLU A 8 -10.48 -10.26 -8.11
CA GLU A 8 -9.25 -10.10 -8.90
C GLU A 8 -8.70 -8.68 -8.75
N VAL A 9 -9.54 -7.65 -8.91
CA VAL A 9 -9.13 -6.26 -8.72
C VAL A 9 -8.68 -5.99 -7.28
N ALA A 10 -9.37 -6.55 -6.28
CA ALA A 10 -8.99 -6.43 -4.86
C ALA A 10 -7.58 -7.01 -4.62
N THR A 11 -7.30 -8.19 -5.19
CA THR A 11 -5.98 -8.81 -5.15
C THR A 11 -4.91 -7.89 -5.76
N GLY A 12 -5.18 -7.33 -6.94
CA GLY A 12 -4.25 -6.39 -7.59
C GLY A 12 -3.97 -5.13 -6.77
N ILE A 13 -4.96 -4.62 -6.03
CA ILE A 13 -4.78 -3.48 -5.11
C ILE A 13 -3.84 -3.86 -3.96
N THR A 14 -4.04 -5.03 -3.35
CA THR A 14 -3.16 -5.52 -2.26
C THR A 14 -1.74 -5.74 -2.77
N GLU A 15 -1.57 -6.35 -3.95
CA GLU A 15 -0.25 -6.56 -4.57
C GLU A 15 0.47 -5.24 -4.86
N ALA A 16 -0.23 -4.23 -5.36
CA ALA A 16 0.35 -2.91 -5.60
C ALA A 16 0.82 -2.24 -4.30
N GLY A 17 0.07 -2.40 -3.20
CA GLY A 17 0.47 -1.90 -1.88
C GLY A 17 1.76 -2.57 -1.38
N GLN A 18 1.87 -3.89 -1.57
CA GLN A 18 3.07 -4.64 -1.21
C GLN A 18 4.29 -4.21 -2.04
N GLN A 19 4.12 -4.01 -3.35
CA GLN A 19 5.19 -3.54 -4.23
C GLN A 19 5.70 -2.13 -3.84
N ILE A 20 4.80 -1.25 -3.36
CA ILE A 20 5.18 0.08 -2.84
C ILE A 20 6.07 -0.07 -1.60
N LEU A 21 5.71 -0.95 -0.66
CA LEU A 21 6.52 -1.20 0.53
C LEU A 21 7.92 -1.70 0.16
N GLU A 22 8.00 -2.69 -0.72
CA GLU A 22 9.28 -3.25 -1.17
C GLU A 22 10.16 -2.21 -1.86
N ALA A 23 9.59 -1.35 -2.69
CA ALA A 23 10.32 -0.27 -3.35
C ALA A 23 10.83 0.77 -2.34
N ILE A 24 10.00 1.14 -1.35
CA ILE A 24 10.38 2.11 -0.33
C ILE A 24 11.46 1.55 0.60
N ASP A 25 11.42 0.28 0.96
CA ASP A 25 12.48 -0.37 1.74
C ASP A 25 13.82 -0.34 0.98
N GLN A 26 13.80 -0.65 -0.32
CA GLN A 26 14.99 -0.60 -1.17
C GLN A 26 15.58 0.81 -1.28
N VAL A 27 14.74 1.84 -1.43
CA VAL A 27 15.20 3.23 -1.49
C VAL A 27 15.67 3.71 -0.13
N THR A 28 15.00 3.31 0.96
CA THR A 28 15.41 3.64 2.33
C THR A 28 16.81 3.10 2.63
N ALA A 29 17.11 1.86 2.21
CA ALA A 29 18.46 1.31 2.35
C ALA A 29 19.51 2.15 1.59
N GLN A 30 19.17 2.68 0.41
CA GLN A 30 20.06 3.57 -0.36
C GLN A 30 20.24 4.92 0.34
N VAL A 31 19.16 5.54 0.83
CA VAL A 31 19.20 6.80 1.60
C VAL A 31 20.09 6.67 2.83
N ASN A 32 20.06 5.53 3.51
CA ASN A 32 20.88 5.25 4.68
C ASN A 32 22.32 4.79 4.35
N GLY A 33 22.59 4.43 3.09
CA GLY A 33 23.88 3.89 2.65
C GLY A 33 24.83 4.91 2.02
N VAL A 34 24.41 6.16 1.84
CA VAL A 34 25.25 7.20 1.23
C VAL A 34 26.33 7.69 2.21
N ASN A 35 27.52 8.00 1.68
CA ASN A 35 28.60 8.59 2.46
C ASN A 35 28.46 10.13 2.54
N TRP A 36 27.28 10.60 2.93
CA TRP A 36 26.97 12.01 3.19
C TRP A 36 26.88 12.19 4.70
N VAL A 37 27.67 13.09 5.26
CA VAL A 37 27.72 13.33 6.72
C VAL A 37 27.59 14.82 6.97
N GLY A 38 26.74 15.19 7.93
CA GLY A 38 26.52 16.57 8.34
C GLY A 38 25.05 16.84 8.71
N PRO A 39 24.76 18.02 9.27
CA PRO A 39 23.42 18.36 9.76
C PRO A 39 22.34 18.31 8.68
N ASP A 40 22.70 18.57 7.42
CA ASP A 40 21.77 18.48 6.30
C ASP A 40 21.37 17.03 6.00
N TYR A 41 22.31 16.08 6.16
CA TYR A 41 22.00 14.66 6.02
C TYR A 41 21.10 14.17 7.14
N ASP A 42 21.41 14.56 8.38
CA ASP A 42 20.59 14.22 9.55
C ASP A 42 19.15 14.74 9.39
N ALA A 43 18.99 15.98 8.91
CA ALA A 43 17.69 16.58 8.63
C ALA A 43 16.95 15.84 7.51
N TYR A 44 17.65 15.48 6.42
CA TYR A 44 17.06 14.72 5.33
C TYR A 44 16.63 13.31 5.75
N GLN A 45 17.45 12.59 6.52
CA GLN A 45 17.08 11.27 7.05
C GLN A 45 15.86 11.34 7.95
N GLN A 46 15.76 12.39 8.79
CA GLN A 46 14.58 12.58 9.63
C GLN A 46 13.31 12.84 8.80
N ASP A 47 13.40 13.72 7.79
CA ASP A 47 12.29 14.00 6.88
C ASP A 47 11.87 12.75 6.09
N TRP A 48 12.84 11.99 5.57
CA TRP A 48 12.61 10.71 4.88
C TRP A 48 11.85 9.71 5.77
N ASN A 49 12.32 9.50 7.00
CA ASN A 49 11.66 8.58 7.94
C ASN A 49 10.24 9.04 8.31
N SER A 50 10.03 10.36 8.42
CA SER A 50 8.71 10.95 8.63
C SER A 50 7.78 10.71 7.43
N PHE A 51 8.28 10.92 6.21
CA PHE A 51 7.55 10.65 4.97
C PHE A 51 7.13 9.18 4.86
N VAL A 52 8.07 8.24 5.08
CA VAL A 52 7.80 6.79 5.00
C VAL A 52 6.79 6.36 6.07
N SER A 53 7.01 6.74 7.33
CA SER A 53 6.13 6.33 8.43
C SER A 53 4.73 6.95 8.38
N SER A 54 4.55 8.09 7.70
CA SER A 54 3.25 8.76 7.59
C SER A 54 2.56 8.48 6.26
N GLN A 55 3.08 9.02 5.17
CA GLN A 55 2.41 9.09 3.87
C GLN A 55 2.42 7.73 3.17
N VAL A 56 3.56 7.03 3.18
CA VAL A 56 3.65 5.69 2.58
C VAL A 56 2.80 4.71 3.36
N SER A 57 2.90 4.69 4.70
CA SER A 57 2.05 3.83 5.54
C SER A 57 0.55 4.10 5.29
N SER A 58 0.15 5.38 5.27
CA SER A 58 -1.25 5.75 5.01
C SER A 58 -1.75 5.31 3.63
N LEU A 59 -0.88 5.36 2.61
CA LEU A 59 -1.23 4.91 1.26
C LEU A 59 -1.47 3.40 1.22
N VAL A 60 -0.61 2.62 1.88
CA VAL A 60 -0.74 1.16 1.96
C VAL A 60 -2.01 0.78 2.74
N ASP A 61 -2.29 1.45 3.86
CA ASP A 61 -3.52 1.26 4.63
C ASP A 61 -4.77 1.57 3.77
N ALA A 62 -4.71 2.63 2.96
CA ALA A 62 -5.80 2.98 2.05
C ALA A 62 -6.01 1.92 0.95
N PHE A 63 -4.94 1.31 0.45
CA PHE A 63 -5.04 0.23 -0.53
C PHE A 63 -5.68 -1.00 0.10
N GLN A 64 -5.25 -1.38 1.31
CA GLN A 64 -5.88 -2.49 2.04
C GLN A 64 -7.37 -2.23 2.28
N ALA A 65 -7.74 -1.04 2.76
CA ALA A 65 -9.14 -0.69 2.98
C ALA A 65 -9.99 -0.75 1.70
N LYS A 66 -9.43 -0.36 0.56
CA LYS A 66 -10.12 -0.44 -0.75
C LYS A 66 -10.24 -1.87 -1.27
N SER A 67 -9.23 -2.70 -1.03
CA SER A 67 -9.29 -4.14 -1.32
C SER A 67 -10.40 -4.81 -0.48
N ASP A 68 -10.47 -4.51 0.81
CA ASP A 68 -11.48 -5.05 1.72
C ASP A 68 -12.90 -4.61 1.32
N GLU A 69 -13.09 -3.33 0.97
CA GLU A 69 -14.36 -2.79 0.48
C GLU A 69 -14.83 -3.52 -0.79
N LEU A 70 -13.92 -3.78 -1.72
CA LEU A 70 -14.26 -4.44 -2.97
C LEU A 70 -14.59 -5.93 -2.77
N ASN A 71 -13.87 -6.61 -1.88
CA ASN A 71 -14.18 -7.97 -1.47
C ASN A 71 -15.56 -8.06 -0.80
N GLN A 72 -15.90 -7.09 0.05
CA GLN A 72 -17.21 -7.01 0.68
C GLN A 72 -18.32 -6.84 -0.37
N HIS A 73 -18.15 -5.95 -1.35
CA HIS A 73 -19.11 -5.78 -2.44
C HIS A 73 -19.26 -7.05 -3.29
N ALA A 74 -18.18 -7.78 -3.54
CA ALA A 74 -18.23 -9.07 -4.25
C ALA A 74 -19.05 -10.11 -3.50
N GLU A 75 -18.83 -10.25 -2.19
CA GLU A 75 -19.57 -11.19 -1.34
C GLU A 75 -21.07 -10.87 -1.27
N GLN A 76 -21.43 -9.59 -1.09
CA GLN A 76 -22.83 -9.14 -1.10
C GLN A 76 -23.53 -9.46 -2.42
N GLN A 77 -22.81 -9.29 -3.53
CA GLN A 77 -23.34 -9.59 -4.86
C GLN A 77 -23.57 -11.09 -5.07
N GLU A 78 -22.64 -11.94 -4.61
CA GLU A 78 -22.76 -13.40 -4.68
C GLU A 78 -23.95 -13.91 -3.86
N VAL A 79 -24.14 -13.42 -2.64
CA VAL A 79 -25.30 -13.76 -1.79
C VAL A 79 -26.60 -13.35 -2.46
N THR A 80 -26.67 -12.14 -3.02
CA THR A 80 -27.88 -11.65 -3.71
C THR A 80 -28.21 -12.51 -4.92
N SER A 81 -27.22 -12.80 -5.77
CA SER A 81 -27.40 -13.62 -6.98
C SER A 81 -27.77 -15.07 -6.68
N ASN A 82 -27.30 -15.65 -5.57
CA ASN A 82 -27.66 -17.00 -5.14
C ASN A 82 -29.00 -17.08 -4.41
N SER A 83 -29.61 -15.94 -4.06
CA SER A 83 -30.90 -15.85 -3.36
C SER A 83 -32.11 -15.63 -4.28
N GLN A 84 -31.87 -15.54 -5.60
CA GLN A 84 -32.89 -15.45 -6.66
C GLN A 84 -32.98 -16.75 -7.46
#